data_AF-A0A6A6WZS3-F1
#
_entry.id   AF-A0A6A6WZS3-F1
#
_cell.length_a   1.000
_cell.length_b   1.000
_cell.length_c   1.000
_cell.angle_alpha   90.00
_cell.angle_beta   90.00
_cell.angle_gamma   90.00
#
_symmetry.space_group_name_H-M   'P 1'
#
loop_
_entity.id
_entity.type
_entity.pdbx_description
1 polymer ?
#
loop_
_entity_poly.entity_id
_entity_poly.type
_entity_poly.pdbx_seq_one_letter_code
_entity_poly.pdbx_strand_id
1 'polypeptide(L)'
;MSPAPITPDAAASASPPALLPPLPNAMKSPTPQNFDDIFHKKFMDIIQHFRENPHTGPLTQKDRKEFIDRAYYQTDDVYFGRRPLTDHEIKMRALTKVFYKVLAEEPWSDEWIRPHDVERKLSRFEMHKDSAALAAQHGIHTPREAIAAARSAVITPAQIALAQADPKLRTPRGPWDDIEIIYIPGTVSSHATNAIDRNSTYPISVSSVAWILQTHICRDMTRPFAMANKFVTCADTEELSKLRKFACNICDYAPHLLDNDNISLLIVLLILTRSEICKRFENNGIRIEGSTISHRRAECMKQKLGWKNADDRKPFDNVAQEFQTRVKNACFPAPRAHRNPPRKQARKSSTSATPATPPIGYYASPQIRHPENIPYPVNSGINIPAPKFPMNFHYPGPHLLEPAMPRDDNVNGNTTIKVPPVVALAEQTNDIGSSGTEPMDLS
;
A
#
# COMPACT_ATOMS: atom_id res chain seq x y z
N MET A 1 2.73 85.58 2.00
CA MET A 1 1.73 85.85 0.94
C MET A 1 1.95 84.88 -0.22
N SER A 2 1.02 84.84 -1.16
CA SER A 2 0.91 84.01 -2.38
C SER A 2 2.07 84.21 -3.39
N PRO A 3 2.10 83.51 -4.55
CA PRO A 3 1.84 82.08 -4.84
C PRO A 3 2.98 81.45 -5.72
N ALA A 4 2.71 80.32 -6.39
CA ALA A 4 3.63 79.69 -7.35
C ALA A 4 3.42 80.16 -8.82
N PRO A 5 4.43 80.02 -9.70
CA PRO A 5 4.31 80.11 -11.16
C PRO A 5 4.17 78.72 -11.84
N ILE A 6 3.79 78.69 -13.13
CA ILE A 6 3.44 77.49 -13.90
C ILE A 6 4.17 77.48 -15.26
N THR A 7 4.87 76.36 -15.56
CA THR A 7 5.47 75.92 -16.85
C THR A 7 6.34 76.92 -17.64
N PRO A 8 7.10 76.48 -18.67
CA PRO A 8 6.55 76.14 -19.98
C PRO A 8 6.94 74.73 -20.48
N ASP A 9 6.30 74.31 -21.57
CA ASP A 9 6.58 73.08 -22.33
C ASP A 9 7.56 73.38 -23.49
N ALA A 10 8.44 72.44 -23.84
CA ALA A 10 9.40 72.56 -24.94
C ALA A 10 9.95 71.18 -25.38
N ALA A 11 9.58 70.72 -26.58
CA ALA A 11 9.94 69.41 -27.10
C ALA A 11 11.27 69.40 -27.88
N ALA A 12 12.06 68.32 -27.76
CA ALA A 12 13.04 67.90 -28.77
C ALA A 12 13.46 66.42 -28.65
N SER A 13 13.77 65.82 -29.81
CA SER A 13 14.61 64.63 -30.00
C SER A 13 14.21 63.30 -29.32
N ALA A 14 13.47 62.46 -30.06
CA ALA A 14 13.38 61.04 -29.76
C ALA A 14 14.69 60.33 -30.18
N SER A 15 15.30 59.57 -29.26
CA SER A 15 16.36 58.60 -29.57
C SER A 15 15.79 57.18 -29.53
N PRO A 16 16.16 56.28 -30.45
CA PRO A 16 15.62 54.92 -30.45
C PRO A 16 16.14 54.12 -29.23
N PRO A 17 15.28 53.33 -28.55
CA PRO A 17 15.75 52.41 -27.53
C PRO A 17 16.68 51.37 -28.16
N ALA A 18 17.84 51.15 -27.55
CA ALA A 18 18.81 50.17 -28.06
C ALA A 18 18.20 48.76 -28.10
N LEU A 19 18.49 48.02 -29.17
CA LEU A 19 18.11 46.61 -29.30
C LEU A 19 18.79 45.79 -28.19
N LEU A 20 18.03 45.44 -27.16
CA LEU A 20 18.40 44.37 -26.24
C LEU A 20 18.60 43.07 -27.05
N PRO A 21 19.64 42.27 -26.75
CA PRO A 21 19.80 40.96 -27.36
C PRO A 21 18.52 40.12 -27.18
N PRO A 22 18.07 39.35 -28.19
CA PRO A 22 16.93 38.47 -28.03
C PRO A 22 17.17 37.52 -26.86
N LEU A 23 16.29 37.53 -25.85
CA LEU A 23 16.32 36.49 -24.82
C LEU A 23 16.14 35.14 -25.54
N PRO A 24 16.95 34.12 -25.22
CA PRO A 24 16.85 32.82 -25.85
C PRO A 24 15.43 32.29 -25.65
N ASN A 25 14.80 31.89 -26.76
CA ASN A 25 13.39 31.49 -26.87
C ASN A 25 12.73 31.13 -25.54
N ALA A 26 11.73 31.93 -25.13
CA ALA A 26 10.74 31.47 -24.17
C ALA A 26 10.21 30.12 -24.68
N MET A 27 10.62 29.03 -24.03
CA MET A 27 10.31 27.69 -24.50
C MET A 27 8.81 27.59 -24.67
N LYS A 28 8.34 27.29 -25.89
CA LYS A 28 6.92 27.03 -26.16
C LYS A 28 6.50 25.97 -25.15
N SER A 29 5.72 26.36 -24.14
CA SER A 29 5.25 25.46 -23.10
C SER A 29 4.55 24.32 -23.81
N PRO A 30 5.09 23.08 -23.82
CA PRO A 30 4.50 22.01 -24.58
C PRO A 30 3.08 21.81 -24.06
N THR A 31 2.11 21.72 -24.98
CA THR A 31 0.71 21.45 -24.64
C THR A 31 0.68 20.33 -23.61
N PRO A 32 0.12 20.53 -22.40
CA PRO A 32 0.49 19.75 -21.22
C PRO A 32 0.13 18.28 -21.39
N GLN A 33 1.09 17.51 -21.89
CA GLN A 33 0.95 16.09 -22.16
C GLN A 33 0.75 15.39 -20.82
N ASN A 34 -0.30 14.58 -20.72
CA ASN A 34 -0.63 13.89 -19.49
C ASN A 34 0.48 12.88 -19.17
N PHE A 35 0.93 12.83 -17.91
CA PHE A 35 2.03 11.96 -17.48
C PHE A 35 1.80 10.50 -17.91
N ASP A 36 0.59 9.97 -17.72
CA ASP A 36 0.30 8.56 -18.09
C ASP A 36 0.48 8.33 -19.59
N ASP A 37 0.15 9.32 -20.44
CA ASP A 37 0.19 9.21 -21.89
C ASP A 37 1.66 9.26 -22.39
N ILE A 38 2.49 10.13 -21.78
CA ILE A 38 3.94 10.18 -22.03
C ILE A 38 4.58 8.85 -21.61
N PHE A 39 4.22 8.35 -20.41
CA PHE A 39 4.69 7.06 -19.90
C PHE A 39 4.29 5.92 -20.83
N HIS A 40 3.02 5.86 -21.23
CA HIS A 40 2.49 4.78 -22.06
C HIS A 40 3.21 4.74 -23.41
N LYS A 41 3.42 5.90 -24.05
CA LYS A 41 4.23 5.99 -25.25
C LYS A 41 5.65 5.45 -25.02
N LYS A 42 6.37 5.98 -24.02
CA LYS A 42 7.76 5.55 -23.72
C LYS A 42 7.88 4.08 -23.37
N PHE A 43 6.89 3.51 -22.71
CA PHE A 43 6.83 2.09 -22.38
C PHE A 43 6.62 1.22 -23.64
N MET A 44 5.73 1.64 -24.54
CA MET A 44 5.53 0.97 -25.83
C MET A 44 6.74 1.12 -26.75
N ASP A 45 7.40 2.29 -26.79
CA ASP A 45 8.66 2.51 -27.52
C ASP A 45 9.75 1.49 -27.06
N ILE A 46 9.84 1.23 -25.76
CA ILE A 46 10.78 0.25 -25.17
C ILE A 46 10.38 -1.20 -25.52
N ILE A 47 9.08 -1.55 -25.45
CA ILE A 47 8.58 -2.89 -25.83
C ILE A 47 8.81 -3.16 -27.31
N GLN A 48 8.56 -2.17 -28.17
CA GLN A 48 8.74 -2.31 -29.61
C GLN A 48 10.22 -2.55 -29.95
N HIS A 49 11.12 -1.72 -29.41
CA HIS A 49 12.56 -1.94 -29.60
C HIS A 49 13.03 -3.30 -29.05
N PHE A 50 12.49 -3.78 -27.91
CA PHE A 50 12.78 -5.13 -27.43
C PHE A 50 12.34 -6.21 -28.43
N ARG A 51 11.11 -6.14 -28.95
CA ARG A 51 10.57 -7.10 -29.95
C ARG A 51 11.33 -7.10 -31.27
N GLU A 52 11.91 -5.97 -31.66
CA GLU A 52 12.67 -5.81 -32.91
C GLU A 52 14.09 -6.39 -32.84
N ASN A 53 14.60 -6.76 -31.66
CA ASN A 53 15.95 -7.32 -31.50
C ASN A 53 15.94 -8.86 -31.69
N PRO A 54 16.57 -9.43 -32.75
CA PRO A 54 16.50 -10.88 -33.01
C PRO A 54 17.22 -11.77 -31.97
N HIS A 55 17.88 -11.16 -30.98
CA HIS A 55 18.71 -11.83 -29.96
C HIS A 55 18.08 -11.78 -28.56
N THR A 56 16.94 -11.10 -28.37
CA THR A 56 16.24 -11.07 -27.08
C THR A 56 15.42 -12.34 -26.89
N GLY A 57 15.72 -13.08 -25.81
CA GLY A 57 14.90 -14.21 -25.38
C GLY A 57 13.52 -13.80 -24.84
N PRO A 58 12.74 -14.76 -24.29
CA PRO A 58 11.42 -14.47 -23.74
C PRO A 58 11.49 -13.46 -22.60
N LEU A 59 10.59 -12.48 -22.62
CA LEU A 59 10.59 -11.34 -21.70
C LEU A 59 10.50 -11.77 -20.23
N THR A 60 11.54 -11.49 -19.44
CA THR A 60 11.57 -11.90 -18.03
C THR A 60 10.88 -10.89 -17.11
N GLN A 61 10.58 -11.33 -15.88
CA GLN A 61 10.09 -10.45 -14.80
C GLN A 61 11.06 -9.29 -14.52
N LYS A 62 12.38 -9.51 -14.63
CA LYS A 62 13.40 -8.47 -14.44
C LYS A 62 13.26 -7.40 -15.51
N ASP A 63 13.13 -7.82 -16.77
CA ASP A 63 13.04 -6.90 -17.92
C ASP A 63 11.76 -6.07 -17.85
N ARG A 64 10.60 -6.69 -17.53
CA ARG A 64 9.33 -5.97 -17.30
C ARG A 64 9.49 -4.84 -16.27
N LYS A 65 10.11 -5.14 -15.12
CA LYS A 65 10.38 -4.16 -14.07
C LYS A 65 11.35 -3.07 -14.55
N GLU A 66 12.41 -3.43 -15.27
CA GLU A 66 13.36 -2.46 -15.82
C GLU A 66 12.71 -1.55 -16.88
N PHE A 67 11.79 -2.07 -17.71
CA PHE A 67 11.10 -1.28 -18.73
C PHE A 67 10.13 -0.27 -18.10
N ILE A 68 9.38 -0.68 -17.07
CA ILE A 68 8.50 0.23 -16.32
C ILE A 68 9.34 1.28 -15.59
N ASP A 69 10.43 0.90 -14.91
CA ASP A 69 11.34 1.84 -14.24
C ASP A 69 11.96 2.83 -15.24
N ARG A 70 12.44 2.35 -16.40
CA ARG A 70 13.06 3.16 -17.46
C ARG A 70 12.05 4.13 -18.09
N ALA A 71 10.84 3.67 -18.40
CA ALA A 71 9.76 4.51 -18.91
C ALA A 71 9.32 5.56 -17.87
N TYR A 72 9.20 5.18 -16.59
CA TYR A 72 8.88 6.10 -15.51
C TYR A 72 9.96 7.18 -15.35
N TYR A 73 11.24 6.84 -15.19
CA TYR A 73 12.30 7.85 -15.00
C TYR A 73 12.45 8.79 -16.20
N GLN A 74 12.31 8.28 -17.44
CA GLN A 74 12.29 9.14 -18.62
C GLN A 74 11.05 10.04 -18.73
N THR A 75 9.93 9.68 -18.09
CA THR A 75 8.73 10.52 -18.05
C THR A 75 8.81 11.55 -16.94
N ASP A 76 9.35 11.15 -15.80
CA ASP A 76 9.60 11.97 -14.62
C ASP A 76 10.55 13.14 -14.93
N ASP A 77 11.63 12.92 -15.69
CA ASP A 77 12.56 13.97 -16.13
C ASP A 77 11.97 14.91 -17.22
N VAL A 78 11.00 14.44 -18.01
CA VAL A 78 10.30 15.25 -19.03
C VAL A 78 9.17 16.10 -18.42
N TYR A 79 8.40 15.54 -17.47
CA TYR A 79 7.21 16.18 -16.91
C TYR A 79 7.51 17.04 -15.66
N PHE A 80 8.31 16.51 -14.73
CA PHE A 80 8.75 17.24 -13.54
C PHE A 80 10.13 17.86 -13.75
N GLY A 81 11.07 17.09 -14.31
CA GLY A 81 12.42 17.53 -14.61
C GLY A 81 13.18 18.07 -13.40
N ARG A 82 14.02 19.09 -13.67
CA ARG A 82 14.92 19.74 -12.69
C ARG A 82 14.48 21.12 -12.21
N ARG A 83 13.25 21.55 -12.56
CA ARG A 83 12.68 22.81 -12.06
C ARG A 83 12.24 22.68 -10.59
N PRO A 84 12.07 23.80 -9.87
CA PRO A 84 11.29 23.81 -8.64
C PRO A 84 9.89 23.22 -8.87
N LEU A 85 9.42 22.46 -7.88
CA LEU A 85 8.09 21.86 -7.84
C LEU A 85 7.29 22.46 -6.69
N THR A 86 5.99 22.64 -6.89
CA THR A 86 5.05 23.00 -5.82
C THR A 86 4.80 21.82 -4.87
N ASP A 87 4.32 22.08 -3.66
CA ASP A 87 3.96 21.01 -2.69
C ASP A 87 2.98 19.98 -3.29
N HIS A 88 2.03 20.43 -4.12
CA HIS A 88 1.12 19.52 -4.83
C HIS A 88 1.88 18.62 -5.82
N GLU A 89 2.78 19.18 -6.62
CA GLU A 89 3.59 18.40 -7.57
C GLU A 89 4.57 17.46 -6.88
N ILE A 90 5.13 17.84 -5.73
CA ILE A 90 5.99 16.99 -4.89
C ILE A 90 5.21 15.78 -4.37
N LYS A 91 4.00 16.00 -3.86
CA LYS A 91 3.05 14.95 -3.43
C LYS A 91 2.65 14.04 -4.60
N MET A 92 2.33 14.64 -5.76
CA MET A 92 1.99 13.93 -6.98
C MET A 92 3.13 13.04 -7.47
N ARG A 93 4.36 13.57 -7.60
CA ARG A 93 5.56 12.83 -8.02
C ARG A 93 5.82 11.64 -7.10
N ALA A 94 5.69 11.83 -5.79
CA ALA A 94 5.87 10.78 -4.80
C ALA A 94 4.82 9.67 -4.91
N LEU A 95 3.52 9.98 -4.94
CA LEU A 95 2.48 8.95 -5.11
C LEU A 95 2.54 8.26 -6.47
N THR A 96 2.83 9.02 -7.53
CA THR A 96 3.01 8.49 -8.89
C THR A 96 4.11 7.42 -8.90
N LYS A 97 5.25 7.67 -8.23
CA LYS A 97 6.31 6.69 -8.07
C LYS A 97 5.86 5.43 -7.33
N VAL A 98 5.03 5.56 -6.29
CA VAL A 98 4.45 4.40 -5.58
C VAL A 98 3.59 3.56 -6.52
N PHE A 99 2.65 4.17 -7.24
CA PHE A 99 1.76 3.43 -8.13
C PHE A 99 2.50 2.80 -9.33
N TYR A 100 3.55 3.42 -9.88
CA TYR A 100 4.41 2.75 -10.88
C TYR A 100 5.23 1.60 -10.31
N LYS A 101 5.75 1.72 -9.08
CA LYS A 101 6.43 0.59 -8.43
C LYS A 101 5.48 -0.54 -8.06
N VAL A 102 4.22 -0.25 -7.78
CA VAL A 102 3.17 -1.27 -7.65
C VAL A 102 2.92 -1.96 -9.00
N LEU A 103 2.78 -1.21 -10.10
CA LEU A 103 2.67 -1.78 -11.46
C LEU A 103 3.84 -2.72 -11.82
N ALA A 104 5.05 -2.42 -11.35
CA ALA A 104 6.27 -3.19 -11.65
C ALA A 104 6.51 -4.42 -10.76
N GLU A 105 6.09 -4.39 -9.50
CA GLU A 105 6.29 -5.48 -8.51
C GLU A 105 5.04 -6.37 -8.35
N GLU A 106 3.87 -5.78 -8.64
CA GLU A 106 2.54 -6.37 -8.65
C GLU A 106 1.92 -6.14 -10.04
N PRO A 107 2.42 -6.78 -11.12
CA PRO A 107 1.62 -6.91 -12.34
C PRO A 107 0.35 -7.69 -11.99
N TRP A 108 -0.81 -7.17 -12.35
CA TRP A 108 -2.12 -7.78 -12.06
C TRP A 108 -2.87 -8.26 -13.33
N SER A 109 -2.30 -8.02 -14.51
CA SER A 109 -2.79 -8.51 -15.80
C SER A 109 -2.27 -9.92 -16.07
N ASP A 110 -3.18 -10.87 -16.31
CA ASP A 110 -2.86 -12.29 -16.36
C ASP A 110 -1.88 -12.67 -17.52
N GLU A 111 -1.80 -11.86 -18.58
CA GLU A 111 -0.78 -11.94 -19.66
C GLU A 111 0.68 -11.71 -19.19
N TRP A 112 0.88 -10.88 -18.16
CA TRP A 112 2.19 -10.38 -17.73
C TRP A 112 2.56 -10.83 -16.31
N ILE A 113 1.73 -11.67 -15.70
CA ILE A 113 2.02 -12.46 -14.50
C ILE A 113 2.64 -13.79 -14.92
N ARG A 114 3.71 -14.23 -14.26
CA ARG A 114 3.96 -15.69 -14.17
C ARG A 114 3.22 -16.18 -12.93
N PRO A 115 2.45 -17.27 -12.96
CA PRO A 115 1.73 -17.77 -11.78
C PRO A 115 2.60 -17.79 -10.52
N HIS A 116 3.84 -18.27 -10.65
CA HIS A 116 4.86 -18.33 -9.59
C HIS A 116 5.12 -17.01 -8.84
N ASP A 117 4.96 -15.85 -9.50
CA ASP A 117 5.18 -14.54 -8.90
C ASP A 117 4.03 -14.14 -7.94
N VAL A 118 2.82 -14.67 -8.16
CA VAL A 118 1.67 -14.57 -7.24
C VAL A 118 1.70 -15.71 -6.21
N GLU A 119 2.02 -16.92 -6.64
CA GLU A 119 2.05 -18.12 -5.79
C GLU A 119 3.08 -18.02 -4.65
N ARG A 120 4.25 -17.40 -4.89
CA ARG A 120 5.20 -17.05 -3.82
C ARG A 120 4.55 -16.21 -2.72
N LYS A 121 3.67 -15.27 -3.08
CA LYS A 121 3.01 -14.36 -2.13
C LYS A 121 1.89 -15.05 -1.34
N LEU A 122 1.40 -16.20 -1.80
CA LEU A 122 0.42 -17.05 -1.09
C LEU A 122 1.07 -18.09 -0.16
N SER A 123 2.40 -18.22 -0.15
CA SER A 123 3.15 -19.20 0.68
C SER A 123 3.04 -19.04 2.20
N ARG A 124 2.27 -18.04 2.68
CA ARG A 124 1.99 -17.77 4.10
C ARG A 124 0.60 -18.22 4.54
N PHE A 125 -0.19 -18.82 3.66
CA PHE A 125 -1.42 -19.48 4.05
C PHE A 125 -1.18 -20.96 4.38
N GLU A 126 -1.74 -21.41 5.51
CA GLU A 126 -1.89 -22.82 5.88
C GLU A 126 -3.38 -23.21 5.70
N MET A 127 -3.67 -24.46 5.34
CA MET A 127 -5.06 -24.93 5.20
C MET A 127 -5.69 -25.04 6.58
N HIS A 128 -6.92 -24.56 6.78
CA HIS A 128 -7.58 -24.75 8.06
C HIS A 128 -7.90 -26.23 8.28
N LYS A 129 -7.62 -26.75 9.48
CA LYS A 129 -7.70 -28.18 9.83
C LYS A 129 -9.06 -28.79 9.50
N ASP A 130 -10.13 -28.04 9.75
CA ASP A 130 -11.51 -28.52 9.60
C ASP A 130 -11.96 -28.52 8.12
N SER A 131 -11.34 -27.69 7.29
CA SER A 131 -11.56 -27.65 5.84
C SER A 131 -10.74 -28.66 5.04
N ALA A 132 -9.70 -29.27 5.63
CA ALA A 132 -8.80 -30.17 4.91
C ALA A 132 -9.51 -31.39 4.29
N ALA A 133 -10.50 -31.96 5.00
CA ALA A 133 -11.29 -33.09 4.50
C ALA A 133 -12.22 -32.70 3.33
N LEU A 134 -12.77 -31.48 3.35
CA LEU A 134 -13.60 -30.95 2.26
C LEU A 134 -12.74 -30.60 1.03
N ALA A 135 -11.59 -29.97 1.23
CA ALA A 135 -10.64 -29.68 0.16
C ALA A 135 -10.19 -30.95 -0.58
N ALA A 136 -9.88 -32.02 0.16
CA ALA A 136 -9.48 -33.31 -0.42
C ALA A 136 -10.58 -33.94 -1.31
N GLN A 137 -11.87 -33.80 -0.95
CA GLN A 137 -12.98 -34.29 -1.79
C GLN A 137 -13.05 -33.59 -3.16
N HIS A 138 -12.53 -32.37 -3.25
CA HIS A 138 -12.43 -31.58 -4.48
C HIS A 138 -11.03 -31.63 -5.12
N GLY A 139 -10.16 -32.56 -4.69
CA GLY A 139 -8.80 -32.75 -5.22
C GLY A 139 -7.81 -31.66 -4.84
N ILE A 140 -8.13 -30.84 -3.84
CA ILE A 140 -7.35 -29.68 -3.40
C ILE A 140 -6.55 -30.04 -2.14
N HIS A 141 -5.24 -29.90 -2.23
CA HIS A 141 -4.28 -30.30 -1.21
C HIS A 141 -3.54 -29.08 -0.61
N THR A 142 -3.55 -27.93 -1.28
CA THR A 142 -2.94 -26.69 -0.77
C THR A 142 -3.86 -25.47 -0.81
N PRO A 143 -3.65 -24.48 0.09
CA PRO A 143 -4.31 -23.16 0.00
C PRO A 143 -4.11 -22.46 -1.34
N ARG A 144 -2.98 -22.69 -2.01
CA ARG A 144 -2.67 -22.16 -3.35
C ARG A 144 -3.64 -22.72 -4.40
N GLU A 145 -3.84 -24.03 -4.43
CA GLU A 145 -4.83 -24.67 -5.33
C GLU A 145 -6.23 -24.16 -5.04
N ALA A 146 -6.61 -24.05 -3.76
CA ALA A 146 -7.91 -23.53 -3.35
C ALA A 146 -8.15 -22.10 -3.87
N ILE A 147 -7.22 -21.17 -3.62
CA ILE A 147 -7.33 -19.78 -4.09
C ILE A 147 -7.32 -19.70 -5.62
N ALA A 148 -6.55 -20.54 -6.31
CA ALA A 148 -6.52 -20.58 -7.76
C ALA A 148 -7.85 -21.08 -8.35
N ALA A 149 -8.37 -22.21 -7.87
CA ALA A 149 -9.66 -22.76 -8.28
C ALA A 149 -10.81 -21.79 -7.99
N ALA A 150 -10.81 -21.17 -6.80
CA ALA A 150 -11.77 -20.15 -6.44
C ALA A 150 -11.69 -18.92 -7.34
N ARG A 151 -10.49 -18.37 -7.63
CA ARG A 151 -10.31 -17.25 -8.57
C ARG A 151 -10.86 -17.57 -9.95
N SER A 152 -10.60 -18.75 -10.50
CA SER A 152 -11.15 -19.21 -11.78
C SER A 152 -12.69 -19.35 -11.77
N ALA A 153 -13.29 -19.50 -10.59
CA ALA A 153 -14.73 -19.55 -10.36
C ALA A 153 -15.34 -18.23 -9.83
N VAL A 154 -14.56 -17.14 -9.67
CA VAL A 154 -15.11 -15.83 -9.29
C VAL A 154 -15.90 -15.28 -10.48
N ILE A 155 -17.21 -15.45 -10.39
CA ILE A 155 -18.18 -14.96 -11.39
C ILE A 155 -18.02 -13.45 -11.54
N THR A 156 -17.50 -13.03 -12.70
CA THR A 156 -17.30 -11.60 -13.05
C THR A 156 -18.65 -10.86 -13.14
N PRO A 157 -18.70 -9.53 -13.01
CA PRO A 157 -19.95 -8.77 -13.16
C PRO A 157 -20.68 -9.04 -14.49
N ALA A 158 -19.95 -9.31 -15.58
CA ALA A 158 -20.52 -9.73 -16.85
C ALA A 158 -21.21 -11.11 -16.76
N GLN A 159 -20.59 -12.09 -16.11
CA GLN A 159 -21.20 -13.40 -15.86
C GLN A 159 -22.35 -13.34 -14.83
N ILE A 160 -22.32 -12.40 -13.87
CA ILE A 160 -23.46 -12.13 -12.97
C ILE A 160 -24.65 -11.61 -13.78
N ALA A 161 -24.44 -10.66 -14.71
CA ALA A 161 -25.48 -10.19 -15.62
C ALA A 161 -25.98 -11.32 -16.53
N LEU A 162 -25.09 -12.18 -17.02
CA LEU A 162 -25.45 -13.36 -17.83
C LEU A 162 -26.31 -14.37 -17.04
N ALA A 163 -25.98 -14.64 -15.79
CA ALA A 163 -26.73 -15.53 -14.89
C ALA A 163 -28.02 -14.89 -14.31
N GLN A 164 -28.20 -13.57 -14.49
CA GLN A 164 -29.48 -12.87 -14.30
C GLN A 164 -30.35 -12.96 -15.55
N ALA A 165 -29.76 -12.99 -16.76
CA ALA A 165 -30.47 -13.16 -18.03
C ALA A 165 -30.91 -14.62 -18.26
N ASP A 166 -30.08 -15.61 -17.92
CA ASP A 166 -30.45 -17.03 -17.88
C ASP A 166 -30.05 -17.68 -16.54
N PRO A 167 -31.02 -17.98 -15.66
CA PRO A 167 -30.77 -18.70 -14.41
C PRO A 167 -30.18 -20.11 -14.56
N LYS A 168 -30.22 -20.71 -15.76
CA LYS A 168 -29.59 -22.02 -16.05
C LYS A 168 -28.08 -21.91 -16.28
N LEU A 169 -27.58 -20.74 -16.67
CA LEU A 169 -26.14 -20.46 -16.82
C LEU A 169 -25.42 -20.13 -15.49
N ARG A 170 -26.04 -20.47 -14.36
CA ARG A 170 -25.39 -20.40 -13.04
C ARG A 170 -24.16 -21.31 -12.99
N THR A 171 -22.99 -20.72 -13.15
CA THR A 171 -21.70 -21.35 -12.87
C THR A 171 -21.75 -21.96 -11.46
N PRO A 172 -21.42 -23.25 -11.28
CA PRO A 172 -21.40 -23.84 -9.95
C PRO A 172 -20.36 -23.11 -9.10
N ARG A 173 -20.82 -22.42 -8.05
CA ARG A 173 -19.92 -22.06 -6.96
C ARG A 173 -19.44 -23.37 -6.35
N GLY A 174 -18.15 -23.64 -6.46
CA GLY A 174 -17.53 -24.70 -5.68
C GLY A 174 -17.56 -24.38 -4.19
N PRO A 175 -16.99 -25.24 -3.33
CA PRO A 175 -16.97 -25.09 -1.86
C PRO A 175 -16.03 -23.97 -1.39
N TRP A 176 -15.88 -22.90 -2.17
CA TRP A 176 -14.91 -21.82 -1.93
C TRP A 176 -15.33 -20.92 -0.76
N ASP A 177 -16.64 -20.87 -0.47
CA ASP A 177 -17.19 -20.23 0.72
C ASP A 177 -16.96 -21.10 1.98
N ASP A 178 -16.90 -22.43 1.85
CA ASP A 178 -16.81 -23.43 2.94
C ASP A 178 -15.38 -23.95 3.24
N ILE A 179 -14.46 -23.83 2.27
CA ILE A 179 -13.03 -24.10 2.49
C ILE A 179 -12.38 -22.84 3.06
N GLU A 180 -11.74 -22.98 4.22
CA GLU A 180 -11.07 -21.93 4.96
C GLU A 180 -9.55 -22.14 5.03
N ILE A 181 -8.84 -21.03 5.14
CA ILE A 181 -7.37 -20.99 5.27
C ILE A 181 -6.98 -19.95 6.32
N ILE A 182 -5.83 -20.15 6.97
CA ILE A 182 -5.29 -19.25 7.99
C ILE A 182 -3.98 -18.63 7.51
N TYR A 183 -3.74 -17.35 7.80
CA TYR A 183 -2.51 -16.65 7.42
C TYR A 183 -1.54 -16.59 8.59
N ILE A 184 -0.33 -17.12 8.37
CA ILE A 184 0.77 -17.10 9.33
C ILE A 184 1.81 -16.05 8.87
N PRO A 185 1.86 -14.86 9.49
CA PRO A 185 2.81 -13.81 9.10
C PRO A 185 4.27 -14.24 9.29
N GLY A 186 5.13 -13.80 8.38
CA GLY A 186 6.57 -13.81 8.63
C GLY A 186 6.92 -12.87 9.79
N THR A 187 7.30 -13.42 10.94
CA THR A 187 7.79 -12.67 12.11
C THR A 187 9.33 -12.57 12.09
N VAL A 188 9.91 -11.90 13.09
CA VAL A 188 11.38 -11.69 13.19
C VAL A 188 12.17 -12.96 13.56
N SER A 189 11.52 -14.07 13.87
CA SER A 189 12.20 -15.36 14.09
C SER A 189 11.31 -16.56 13.73
N SER A 190 11.93 -17.72 13.47
CA SER A 190 11.21 -18.99 13.31
C SER A 190 10.45 -19.35 14.58
N HIS A 191 11.04 -19.15 15.76
CA HIS A 191 10.40 -19.42 17.04
C HIS A 191 9.11 -18.60 17.24
N ALA A 192 9.14 -17.28 16.99
CA ALA A 192 7.95 -16.44 17.09
C ALA A 192 6.88 -16.78 16.04
N THR A 193 7.27 -17.30 14.87
CA THR A 193 6.35 -17.78 13.83
C THR A 193 5.71 -19.12 14.21
N ASN A 194 6.44 -19.98 14.93
CA ASN A 194 5.94 -21.26 15.43
C ASN A 194 5.07 -21.11 16.70
N ALA A 195 5.26 -20.02 17.46
CA ALA A 195 4.45 -19.69 18.64
C ALA A 195 3.04 -19.14 18.32
N ILE A 196 2.72 -18.91 17.04
CA ILE A 196 1.37 -18.53 16.61
C ILE A 196 0.48 -19.78 16.65
N ASP A 197 -0.55 -19.77 17.50
CA ASP A 197 -1.53 -20.87 17.55
C ASP A 197 -2.43 -20.85 16.31
N ARG A 198 -2.40 -21.96 15.57
CA ARG A 198 -3.21 -22.21 14.39
C ARG A 198 -4.70 -22.38 14.74
N ASN A 199 -5.03 -22.77 15.97
CA ASN A 199 -6.41 -23.02 16.41
C ASN A 199 -7.15 -21.74 16.82
N SER A 200 -6.44 -20.72 17.28
CA SER A 200 -7.00 -19.40 17.61
C SER A 200 -6.79 -18.34 16.52
N THR A 201 -6.11 -18.67 15.42
CA THR A 201 -5.99 -17.79 14.25
C THR A 201 -7.31 -17.79 13.49
N TYR A 202 -7.85 -16.62 13.17
CA TYR A 202 -9.14 -16.49 12.50
C TYR A 202 -9.12 -17.15 11.10
N PRO A 203 -10.01 -18.10 10.81
CA PRO A 203 -10.10 -18.75 9.50
C PRO A 203 -10.74 -17.82 8.47
N ILE A 204 -10.21 -17.84 7.25
CA ILE A 204 -10.61 -16.96 6.15
C ILE A 204 -11.13 -17.83 5.00
N SER A 205 -12.37 -17.61 4.54
CA SER A 205 -12.90 -18.35 3.38
C SER A 205 -12.06 -18.08 2.13
N VAL A 206 -11.77 -19.12 1.38
CA VAL A 206 -10.96 -19.05 0.15
C VAL A 206 -11.61 -18.12 -0.88
N SER A 207 -12.94 -18.08 -0.94
CA SER A 207 -13.73 -17.15 -1.75
C SER A 207 -13.46 -15.68 -1.41
N SER A 208 -13.30 -15.35 -0.12
CA SER A 208 -13.00 -13.99 0.32
C SER A 208 -11.60 -13.56 -0.14
N VAL A 209 -10.60 -14.45 -0.02
CA VAL A 209 -9.25 -14.18 -0.52
C VAL A 209 -9.25 -14.00 -2.04
N ALA A 210 -9.91 -14.89 -2.77
CA ALA A 210 -10.05 -14.81 -4.22
C ALA A 210 -10.76 -13.52 -4.67
N TRP A 211 -11.83 -13.11 -3.98
CA TRP A 211 -12.56 -11.87 -4.26
C TRP A 211 -11.74 -10.60 -4.00
N ILE A 212 -10.96 -10.55 -2.91
CA ILE A 212 -10.11 -9.37 -2.61
C ILE A 212 -8.90 -9.29 -3.55
N LEU A 213 -8.36 -10.41 -4.01
CA LEU A 213 -7.37 -10.43 -5.11
C LEU A 213 -8.00 -10.05 -6.45
N GLN A 214 -9.25 -10.43 -6.73
CA GLN A 214 -9.97 -10.05 -7.94
C GLN A 214 -10.34 -8.56 -7.97
N THR A 215 -10.64 -7.96 -6.82
CA THR A 215 -11.10 -6.57 -6.67
C THR A 215 -10.02 -5.61 -6.12
N HIS A 216 -8.75 -6.01 -6.19
CA HIS A 216 -7.63 -5.19 -5.72
C HIS A 216 -7.50 -3.92 -6.58
N ILE A 217 -7.40 -2.71 -5.98
CA ILE A 217 -7.46 -1.45 -6.75
C ILE A 217 -6.37 -1.27 -7.80
N CYS A 218 -5.30 -2.06 -7.71
CA CYS A 218 -4.20 -2.04 -8.67
C CYS A 218 -4.41 -2.97 -9.86
N ARG A 219 -5.47 -3.79 -9.87
CA ARG A 219 -5.77 -4.70 -10.97
C ARG A 219 -5.96 -3.96 -12.29
N ASP A 220 -6.84 -2.97 -12.26
CA ASP A 220 -7.24 -2.20 -13.44
C ASP A 220 -6.47 -0.87 -13.55
N MET A 221 -5.33 -0.74 -12.86
CA MET A 221 -4.57 0.49 -12.73
C MET A 221 -3.68 0.77 -13.95
N THR A 222 -4.33 1.18 -15.04
CA THR A 222 -3.68 1.59 -16.29
C THR A 222 -3.11 3.02 -16.26
N ARG A 223 -3.51 3.84 -15.28
CA ARG A 223 -3.13 5.27 -15.16
C ARG A 223 -2.61 5.66 -13.76
N PRO A 224 -1.34 5.35 -13.44
CA PRO A 224 -0.75 5.61 -12.11
C PRO A 224 -0.70 7.09 -11.69
N PHE A 225 -0.57 8.04 -12.62
CA PHE A 225 -0.60 9.48 -12.31
C PHE A 225 -2.03 9.96 -12.06
N ALA A 226 -3.02 9.51 -12.85
CA ALA A 226 -4.43 9.78 -12.55
C ALA A 226 -4.84 9.20 -11.18
N MET A 227 -4.35 8.00 -10.84
CA MET A 227 -4.54 7.39 -9.51
C MET A 227 -3.87 8.23 -8.41
N ALA A 228 -2.64 8.71 -8.62
CA ALA A 228 -1.98 9.64 -7.70
C ALA A 228 -2.80 10.92 -7.49
N ASN A 229 -3.34 11.52 -8.55
CA ASN A 229 -4.18 12.72 -8.44
C ASN A 229 -5.44 12.44 -7.61
N LYS A 230 -6.10 11.31 -7.83
CA LYS A 230 -7.24 10.87 -7.02
C LYS A 230 -6.88 10.75 -5.54
N PHE A 231 -5.78 10.09 -5.18
CA PHE A 231 -5.37 10.01 -3.77
C PHE A 231 -4.95 11.39 -3.19
N VAL A 232 -4.32 12.27 -3.97
CA VAL A 232 -4.01 13.63 -3.50
C VAL A 232 -5.26 14.47 -3.30
N THR A 233 -6.25 14.42 -4.21
CA THR A 233 -7.37 15.38 -4.28
C THR A 233 -8.73 14.87 -3.78
N CYS A 234 -8.94 13.56 -3.63
CA CYS A 234 -10.25 13.00 -3.26
C CYS A 234 -10.81 13.62 -1.97
N ALA A 235 -12.05 14.06 -2.05
CA ALA A 235 -12.83 14.61 -0.94
C ALA A 235 -14.25 14.02 -0.86
N ASP A 236 -14.63 13.12 -1.79
CA ASP A 236 -15.91 12.43 -1.73
C ASP A 236 -15.93 11.42 -0.58
N THR A 237 -16.92 11.56 0.30
CA THR A 237 -17.14 10.68 1.45
C THR A 237 -17.49 9.24 1.05
N GLU A 238 -18.13 9.01 -0.09
CA GLU A 238 -18.48 7.65 -0.53
C GLU A 238 -17.24 6.90 -1.05
N GLU A 239 -16.44 7.54 -1.91
CA GLU A 239 -15.16 7.03 -2.39
C GLU A 239 -14.14 6.82 -1.27
N LEU A 240 -14.00 7.76 -0.32
CA LEU A 240 -13.16 7.58 0.87
C LEU A 240 -13.62 6.39 1.71
N SER A 241 -14.93 6.16 1.84
CA SER A 241 -15.50 5.02 2.56
C SER A 241 -15.27 3.69 1.83
N LYS A 242 -15.40 3.67 0.49
CA LYS A 242 -15.08 2.52 -0.37
C LYS A 242 -13.60 2.14 -0.25
N LEU A 243 -12.70 3.12 -0.33
CA LEU A 243 -11.26 2.92 -0.16
C LEU A 243 -10.91 2.41 1.25
N ARG A 244 -11.54 2.93 2.30
CA ARG A 244 -11.36 2.38 3.66
C ARG A 244 -11.86 0.94 3.78
N LYS A 245 -13.03 0.63 3.20
CA LYS A 245 -13.56 -0.75 3.19
C LYS A 245 -12.59 -1.70 2.48
N PHE A 246 -12.08 -1.31 1.31
CA PHE A 246 -11.04 -2.07 0.59
C PHE A 246 -9.80 -2.33 1.46
N ALA A 247 -9.23 -1.31 2.10
CA ALA A 247 -8.04 -1.47 2.93
C ALA A 247 -8.30 -2.31 4.20
N CYS A 248 -9.51 -2.24 4.76
CA CYS A 248 -9.95 -3.14 5.84
C CYS A 248 -10.02 -4.58 5.34
N ASN A 249 -10.68 -4.82 4.21
CA ASN A 249 -10.80 -6.15 3.60
C ASN A 249 -9.44 -6.78 3.26
N ILE A 250 -8.39 -6.00 2.96
CA ILE A 250 -7.02 -6.54 2.85
C ILE A 250 -6.52 -7.02 4.21
N CYS A 251 -6.67 -6.24 5.28
CA CYS A 251 -6.25 -6.67 6.61
C CYS A 251 -7.00 -7.92 7.10
N ASP A 252 -8.27 -8.04 6.71
CA ASP A 252 -9.19 -9.06 7.20
C ASP A 252 -9.14 -10.36 6.36
N TYR A 253 -8.94 -10.26 5.04
CA TYR A 253 -9.05 -11.39 4.10
C TYR A 253 -7.84 -11.59 3.17
N ALA A 254 -6.94 -10.61 3.04
CA ALA A 254 -5.72 -10.74 2.23
C ALA A 254 -4.44 -10.22 2.94
N PRO A 255 -4.20 -10.57 4.22
CA PRO A 255 -3.13 -9.96 5.03
C PRO A 255 -1.70 -10.21 4.49
N HIS A 256 -1.49 -11.23 3.66
CA HIS A 256 -0.25 -11.48 2.92
C HIS A 256 0.18 -10.33 1.99
N LEU A 257 -0.76 -9.47 1.55
CA LEU A 257 -0.45 -8.24 0.81
C LEU A 257 0.27 -7.18 1.65
N LEU A 258 0.43 -7.43 2.96
CA LEU A 258 1.11 -6.57 3.94
C LEU A 258 2.50 -7.11 4.37
N ASP A 259 3.05 -8.14 3.71
CA ASP A 259 4.42 -8.63 3.90
C ASP A 259 5.48 -7.75 3.19
N ASN A 260 6.74 -7.79 3.66
CA ASN A 260 7.86 -6.95 3.19
C ASN A 260 8.03 -6.93 1.66
N ASP A 261 7.81 -8.09 1.04
CA ASP A 261 7.95 -8.33 -0.39
C ASP A 261 6.92 -7.56 -1.22
N ASN A 262 5.75 -7.24 -0.65
CA ASN A 262 4.60 -6.68 -1.36
C ASN A 262 4.47 -5.17 -1.11
N ILE A 263 4.57 -4.38 -2.18
CA ILE A 263 4.46 -2.92 -2.10
C ILE A 263 3.01 -2.43 -1.86
N SER A 264 2.00 -3.30 -1.99
CA SER A 264 0.60 -3.01 -1.64
C SER A 264 0.42 -2.62 -0.16
N LEU A 265 1.35 -3.02 0.72
CA LEU A 265 1.48 -2.51 2.09
C LEU A 265 1.45 -0.96 2.14
N LEU A 266 2.13 -0.29 1.21
CA LEU A 266 2.17 1.17 1.17
C LEU A 266 0.81 1.78 0.78
N ILE A 267 0.01 1.09 -0.03
CA ILE A 267 -1.35 1.53 -0.39
C ILE A 267 -2.28 1.41 0.82
N VAL A 268 -2.23 0.29 1.54
CA VAL A 268 -3.01 0.14 2.78
C VAL A 268 -2.56 1.15 3.84
N LEU A 269 -1.26 1.47 3.92
CA LEU A 269 -0.74 2.55 4.78
C LEU A 269 -1.03 3.99 4.30
N LEU A 270 -1.50 4.21 3.06
CA LEU A 270 -2.10 5.50 2.68
C LEU A 270 -3.50 5.68 3.30
N ILE A 271 -4.20 4.57 3.57
CA ILE A 271 -5.64 4.56 3.89
C ILE A 271 -5.89 4.32 5.39
N LEU A 272 -5.15 3.39 6.01
CA LEU A 272 -5.29 2.98 7.41
C LEU A 272 -4.05 3.34 8.22
N THR A 273 -4.25 3.66 9.50
CA THR A 273 -3.14 3.87 10.43
C THR A 273 -2.46 2.54 10.78
N ARG A 274 -1.14 2.56 11.07
CA ARG A 274 -0.39 1.39 11.57
C ARG A 274 -1.10 0.71 12.75
N SER A 275 -1.60 1.52 13.70
CA SER A 275 -2.35 1.08 14.88
C SER A 275 -3.65 0.35 14.54
N GLU A 276 -4.33 0.74 13.46
CA GLU A 276 -5.57 0.13 13.01
C GLU A 276 -5.31 -1.22 12.32
N ILE A 277 -4.22 -1.33 11.56
CA ILE A 277 -3.74 -2.61 11.00
C ILE A 277 -3.39 -3.59 12.13
N CYS A 278 -2.57 -3.17 13.10
CA CYS A 278 -2.19 -4.01 14.24
C CYS A 278 -3.42 -4.48 15.04
N LYS A 279 -4.39 -3.58 15.30
CA LYS A 279 -5.63 -3.96 16.01
C LYS A 279 -6.49 -4.95 15.22
N ARG A 280 -6.56 -4.81 13.89
CA ARG A 280 -7.28 -5.78 13.04
C ARG A 280 -6.62 -7.15 13.05
N PHE A 281 -5.29 -7.19 12.94
CA PHE A 281 -4.53 -8.43 13.04
C PHE A 281 -4.74 -9.08 14.43
N GLU A 282 -4.69 -8.31 15.52
CA GLU A 282 -4.96 -8.79 16.88
C GLU A 282 -6.38 -9.34 17.05
N ASN A 283 -7.41 -8.67 16.51
CA ASN A 283 -8.79 -9.18 16.48
C ASN A 283 -8.90 -10.53 15.74
N ASN A 284 -8.04 -10.77 14.76
CA ASN A 284 -8.01 -11.99 13.94
C ASN A 284 -7.11 -13.09 14.54
N GLY A 285 -6.69 -12.94 15.81
CA GLY A 285 -5.78 -13.86 16.51
C GLY A 285 -4.29 -13.68 16.14
N ILE A 286 -3.97 -12.78 15.21
CA ILE A 286 -2.63 -12.60 14.64
C ILE A 286 -1.91 -11.48 15.40
N ARG A 287 -1.18 -11.82 16.46
CA ARG A 287 -0.45 -10.82 17.26
C ARG A 287 0.84 -10.35 16.57
N ILE A 288 0.75 -9.27 15.78
CA ILE A 288 1.91 -8.63 15.14
C ILE A 288 2.29 -7.31 15.84
N GLU A 289 3.59 -7.08 16.06
CA GLU A 289 4.07 -5.83 16.63
C GLU A 289 3.99 -4.66 15.64
N GLY A 290 3.70 -3.46 16.16
CA GLY A 290 3.85 -2.22 15.40
C GLY A 290 5.30 -1.94 14.98
N SER A 291 6.29 -2.52 15.66
CA SER A 291 7.69 -2.53 15.25
C SER A 291 7.85 -3.21 13.88
N THR A 292 7.25 -4.40 13.72
CA THR A 292 7.28 -5.21 12.50
C THR A 292 6.69 -4.43 11.33
N ILE A 293 5.45 -3.93 11.43
CA ILE A 293 4.80 -3.15 10.36
C ILE A 293 5.64 -1.90 9.97
N SER A 294 6.31 -1.27 10.95
CA SER A 294 7.20 -0.13 10.69
C SER A 294 8.48 -0.54 9.94
N HIS A 295 9.06 -1.70 10.27
CA HIS A 295 10.18 -2.28 9.55
C HIS A 295 9.78 -2.71 8.12
N ARG A 296 8.61 -3.37 7.95
CA ARG A 296 8.06 -3.74 6.63
C ARG A 296 7.98 -2.50 5.72
N ARG A 297 7.34 -1.44 6.20
CA ARG A 297 7.22 -0.13 5.54
C ARG A 297 8.59 0.45 5.15
N ALA A 298 9.56 0.41 6.06
CA ALA A 298 10.89 0.96 5.84
C ALA A 298 11.66 0.21 4.75
N GLU A 299 11.59 -1.13 4.70
CA GLU A 299 12.23 -1.90 3.63
C GLU A 299 11.50 -1.73 2.29
N CYS A 300 10.17 -1.59 2.23
CA CYS A 300 9.48 -1.20 1.00
C CYS A 300 9.99 0.17 0.47
N MET A 301 10.10 1.18 1.33
CA MET A 301 10.63 2.50 0.96
C MET A 301 12.07 2.44 0.46
N LYS A 302 12.93 1.73 1.19
CA LYS A 302 14.37 1.62 0.92
C LYS A 302 14.68 0.76 -0.30
N GLN A 303 14.08 -0.43 -0.42
CA GLN A 303 14.40 -1.40 -1.47
C GLN A 303 13.58 -1.22 -2.75
N LYS A 304 12.27 -0.94 -2.64
CA LYS A 304 11.37 -0.88 -3.80
C LYS A 304 11.33 0.53 -4.40
N LEU A 305 11.29 1.56 -3.56
CA LEU A 305 11.22 2.98 -3.98
C LEU A 305 12.57 3.70 -4.02
N GLY A 306 13.59 3.18 -3.35
CA GLY A 306 14.93 3.79 -3.27
C GLY A 306 15.02 5.02 -2.35
N TRP A 307 13.99 5.29 -1.54
CA TRP A 307 13.93 6.39 -0.59
C TRP A 307 14.72 6.02 0.67
N LYS A 308 15.97 6.49 0.76
CA LYS A 308 16.91 6.13 1.82
C LYS A 308 16.85 7.11 2.99
N ASN A 309 16.76 8.40 2.70
CA ASN A 309 16.80 9.49 3.67
C ASN A 309 15.40 9.88 4.14
N ALA A 310 15.27 10.74 5.15
CA ALA A 310 13.96 11.18 5.66
C ALA A 310 13.21 12.06 4.64
N ASP A 311 13.92 12.98 3.99
CA ASP A 311 13.33 13.92 3.04
C ASP A 311 12.79 13.25 1.78
N ASP A 312 13.40 12.14 1.34
CA ASP A 312 12.92 11.33 0.20
C ASP A 312 11.48 10.81 0.41
N ARG A 313 11.14 10.46 1.65
CA ARG A 313 9.87 9.79 2.05
C ARG A 313 8.86 10.76 2.66
N LYS A 314 9.30 11.92 3.17
CA LYS A 314 8.46 13.00 3.71
C LYS A 314 7.26 13.37 2.82
N PRO A 315 7.37 13.47 1.47
CA PRO A 315 6.21 13.68 0.60
C PRO A 315 5.12 12.62 0.74
N PHE A 316 5.49 11.34 0.81
CA PHE A 316 4.55 10.23 0.99
C PHE A 316 3.95 10.22 2.40
N ASP A 317 4.76 10.44 3.43
CA ASP A 317 4.32 10.48 4.82
C ASP A 317 3.28 11.60 5.06
N ASN A 318 3.49 12.77 4.46
CA ASN A 318 2.52 13.88 4.47
C ASN A 318 1.19 13.48 3.81
N VAL A 319 1.22 12.87 2.62
CA VAL A 319 -0.02 12.47 1.91
C VAL A 319 -0.75 11.35 2.66
N ALA A 320 -0.03 10.38 3.23
CA ALA A 320 -0.62 9.35 4.08
C ALA A 320 -1.38 9.97 5.27
N GLN A 321 -0.76 10.92 5.99
CA GLN A 321 -1.40 11.60 7.12
C GLN A 321 -2.62 12.42 6.69
N GLU A 322 -2.54 13.16 5.59
CA GLU A 322 -3.67 13.94 5.03
C GLU A 322 -4.81 13.06 4.52
N PHE A 323 -4.50 11.91 3.92
CA PHE A 323 -5.49 10.98 3.38
C PHE A 323 -6.17 10.16 4.49
N GLN A 324 -5.41 9.59 5.43
CA GLN A 324 -5.95 8.95 6.63
C GLN A 324 -6.87 9.90 7.41
N THR A 325 -6.52 11.20 7.49
CA THR A 325 -7.37 12.22 8.14
C THR A 325 -8.70 12.41 7.40
N ARG A 326 -8.69 12.52 6.06
CA ARG A 326 -9.91 12.60 5.24
C ARG A 326 -10.77 11.33 5.37
N VAL A 327 -10.16 10.16 5.24
CA VAL A 327 -10.80 8.85 5.41
C VAL A 327 -11.48 8.73 6.78
N LYS A 328 -10.78 9.10 7.86
CA LYS A 328 -11.32 9.10 9.22
C LYS A 328 -12.51 10.04 9.35
N ASN A 329 -12.41 11.26 8.83
CA ASN A 329 -13.50 12.26 8.91
C ASN A 329 -14.74 11.86 8.09
N ALA A 330 -14.55 11.13 6.98
CA ALA A 330 -15.65 10.58 6.17
C ALA A 330 -16.34 9.39 6.85
N CYS A 331 -15.57 8.43 7.38
CA CYS A 331 -16.12 7.20 7.97
C CYS A 331 -16.61 7.39 9.42
N PHE A 332 -16.02 8.33 10.15
CA PHE A 332 -16.34 8.67 11.53
C PHE A 332 -16.50 10.18 11.66
N PRO A 333 -17.54 10.77 11.04
CA PRO A 333 -17.80 12.20 11.18
C PRO A 333 -17.96 12.51 12.67
N ALA A 334 -17.15 13.44 13.17
CA ALA A 334 -17.18 13.83 14.57
C ALA A 334 -18.63 14.18 14.96
N PRO A 335 -19.17 13.65 16.08
CA PRO A 335 -20.53 13.96 16.50
C PRO A 335 -20.70 15.47 16.48
N ARG A 336 -21.62 15.96 15.65
CA ARG A 336 -21.83 17.40 15.45
C ARG A 336 -22.17 17.98 16.81
N ALA A 337 -21.18 18.59 17.47
CA ALA A 337 -21.35 19.11 18.82
C ALA A 337 -22.53 20.07 18.78
N HIS A 338 -23.64 19.68 19.41
CA HIS A 338 -24.87 20.47 19.38
C HIS A 338 -24.49 21.84 19.89
N ARG A 339 -24.54 22.81 18.97
CA ARG A 339 -23.85 24.09 19.10
C ARG A 339 -24.68 24.98 20.00
N ASN A 340 -24.72 24.63 21.29
CA ASN A 340 -25.29 25.42 22.37
C ASN A 340 -24.83 26.86 22.13
N PRO A 341 -25.74 27.77 21.77
CA PRO A 341 -25.35 29.09 21.29
C PRO A 341 -24.50 29.75 22.37
N PRO A 342 -23.40 30.42 22.02
CA PRO A 342 -22.46 30.95 23.01
C PRO A 342 -23.21 31.92 23.92
N ARG A 343 -23.55 31.45 25.13
CA ARG A 343 -24.29 32.21 26.14
C ARG A 343 -23.44 33.42 26.47
N LYS A 344 -23.85 34.58 25.93
CA LYS A 344 -23.06 35.83 25.87
C LYS A 344 -22.26 36.00 27.16
N GLN A 345 -20.94 35.81 27.09
CA GLN A 345 -20.07 36.21 28.20
C GLN A 345 -20.26 37.72 28.36
N ALA A 346 -20.74 38.14 29.53
CA ALA A 346 -20.96 39.55 29.81
C ALA A 346 -19.61 40.27 29.73
N ARG A 347 -19.55 41.34 28.92
CA ARG A 347 -18.40 42.26 28.91
C ARG A 347 -18.19 42.77 30.33
N LYS A 348 -17.11 42.33 31.00
CA LYS A 348 -16.53 43.07 32.11
C LYS A 348 -15.48 44.01 31.52
N SER A 349 -15.59 45.28 31.89
CA SER A 349 -14.76 46.38 31.40
C SER A 349 -13.35 46.33 31.97
N SER A 350 -12.45 47.07 31.31
CA SER A 350 -11.05 47.23 31.66
C SER A 350 -10.81 47.94 33.00
N THR A 351 -9.91 47.39 33.82
CA THR A 351 -9.04 48.13 34.75
C THR A 351 -7.70 47.40 34.84
N SER A 352 -6.61 48.13 35.04
CA SER A 352 -5.25 47.59 35.21
C SER A 352 -4.67 48.05 36.54
N ALA A 353 -4.12 47.13 37.34
CA ALA A 353 -3.10 47.40 38.36
C ALA A 353 -2.53 46.11 38.99
N THR A 354 -1.20 45.97 38.96
CA THR A 354 -0.30 45.30 39.94
C THR A 354 -0.47 43.81 40.32
N PRO A 355 0.65 43.09 40.64
CA PRO A 355 0.64 41.68 41.04
C PRO A 355 0.53 41.48 42.56
N ALA A 356 -0.10 40.38 42.99
CA ALA A 356 -0.10 39.90 44.37
C ALA A 356 -0.13 38.35 44.45
N THR A 357 0.28 37.82 45.61
CA THR A 357 0.52 36.39 45.91
C THR A 357 -0.73 35.47 45.84
N PRO A 358 -0.54 34.15 45.65
CA PRO A 358 -1.65 33.20 45.50
C PRO A 358 -2.33 32.85 46.84
N PRO A 359 -3.68 32.77 46.89
CA PRO A 359 -4.40 32.23 48.04
C PRO A 359 -4.43 30.69 48.02
N ILE A 360 -4.35 30.09 49.20
CA ILE A 360 -4.38 28.62 49.39
C ILE A 360 -5.82 28.08 49.38
N GLY A 361 -6.01 26.99 48.63
CA GLY A 361 -6.94 25.88 48.88
C GLY A 361 -8.36 26.14 49.42
N TYR A 362 -9.35 25.83 48.59
CA TYR A 362 -10.61 25.22 49.06
C TYR A 362 -10.95 24.01 48.19
N TYR A 363 -11.09 22.84 48.81
CA TYR A 363 -11.60 21.63 48.16
C TYR A 363 -13.13 21.66 48.13
N ALA A 364 -13.74 21.38 46.98
CA ALA A 364 -15.17 21.11 46.87
C ALA A 364 -15.42 19.59 46.96
N SER A 365 -16.35 19.17 47.82
CA SER A 365 -16.66 17.76 48.07
C SER A 365 -17.35 17.09 46.87
N PRO A 366 -17.11 15.79 46.60
CA PRO A 366 -17.84 15.06 45.57
C PRO A 366 -19.32 14.88 45.95
N GLN A 367 -20.24 15.22 45.04
CA GLN A 367 -21.65 14.85 45.21
C GLN A 367 -21.86 13.38 44.83
N ILE A 368 -22.17 12.55 45.83
CA ILE A 368 -22.67 11.19 45.62
C ILE A 368 -24.08 11.28 45.04
N ARG A 369 -24.35 10.58 43.94
CA ARG A 369 -25.71 10.34 43.43
C ARG A 369 -25.99 8.84 43.46
N HIS A 370 -27.01 8.43 44.20
CA HIS A 370 -27.55 7.07 44.14
C HIS A 370 -28.41 6.86 42.87
N PRO A 371 -28.58 5.61 42.39
CA PRO A 371 -29.13 5.36 41.05
C PRO A 371 -30.41 4.50 41.06
N GLU A 372 -31.52 5.04 40.54
CA GLU A 372 -32.72 4.26 40.21
C GLU A 372 -33.32 4.70 38.86
N ASN A 373 -33.88 3.73 38.11
CA ASN A 373 -34.73 3.88 36.91
C ASN A 373 -34.12 4.48 35.60
N ILE A 374 -33.26 3.68 34.94
CA ILE A 374 -33.47 3.01 33.62
C ILE A 374 -34.45 3.71 32.61
N PRO A 375 -34.17 3.83 31.27
CA PRO A 375 -33.26 3.03 30.43
C PRO A 375 -32.27 3.79 29.49
N TYR A 376 -31.45 2.98 28.80
CA TYR A 376 -30.56 3.20 27.64
C TYR A 376 -31.01 4.23 26.57
N PRO A 377 -30.08 4.90 25.82
CA PRO A 377 -29.06 4.26 24.98
C PRO A 377 -27.58 4.45 25.39
N VAL A 378 -26.74 3.48 24.99
CA VAL A 378 -25.28 3.50 25.22
C VAL A 378 -24.60 4.50 24.28
N ASN A 379 -23.97 5.54 24.85
CA ASN A 379 -23.12 6.48 24.13
C ASN A 379 -21.65 6.27 24.55
N SER A 380 -20.93 5.39 23.86
CA SER A 380 -19.56 4.98 24.17
C SER A 380 -18.49 6.01 23.76
N GLY A 381 -18.71 7.28 24.08
CA GLY A 381 -17.73 8.36 24.04
C GLY A 381 -16.65 8.22 25.12
N ILE A 382 -15.90 7.12 25.07
CA ILE A 382 -14.92 6.73 26.10
C ILE A 382 -13.69 7.66 26.05
N ASN A 383 -13.71 8.69 26.89
CA ASN A 383 -12.63 9.64 27.09
C ASN A 383 -11.73 9.18 28.25
N ILE A 384 -10.79 8.26 28.00
CA ILE A 384 -9.86 7.77 29.03
C ILE A 384 -8.74 8.81 29.23
N PRO A 385 -8.55 9.39 30.43
CA PRO A 385 -7.36 10.16 30.73
C PRO A 385 -6.13 9.23 30.74
N ALA A 386 -5.05 9.63 30.08
CA ALA A 386 -3.85 8.81 29.98
C ALA A 386 -3.27 8.44 31.36
N PRO A 387 -2.79 7.20 31.57
CA PRO A 387 -2.17 6.81 32.83
C PRO A 387 -0.91 7.62 33.08
N LYS A 388 -0.80 8.20 34.29
CA LYS A 388 0.41 8.90 34.74
C LYS A 388 1.47 7.87 35.08
N PHE A 389 2.51 7.76 34.25
CA PHE A 389 3.69 6.96 34.58
C PHE A 389 4.46 7.62 35.75
N PRO A 390 4.70 6.92 36.86
CA PRO A 390 5.65 7.38 37.86
C PRO A 390 7.08 7.27 37.30
N MET A 391 7.75 8.40 37.16
CA MET A 391 9.18 8.44 36.87
C MET A 391 9.96 7.92 38.08
N ASN A 392 10.45 6.68 38.03
CA ASN A 392 11.57 6.19 38.83
C ASN A 392 12.01 4.79 38.36
N PHE A 393 13.00 4.73 37.47
CA PHE A 393 13.86 3.56 37.35
C PHE A 393 15.32 4.00 37.32
N HIS A 394 16.07 3.52 38.31
CA HIS A 394 17.47 3.84 38.53
C HIS A 394 18.33 2.95 37.64
N TYR A 395 19.28 3.54 36.90
CA TYR A 395 20.23 2.79 36.07
C TYR A 395 21.51 2.50 36.88
N PRO A 396 21.82 1.23 37.22
CA PRO A 396 23.20 0.82 37.45
C PRO A 396 23.89 0.56 36.10
N GLY A 397 25.13 1.01 35.96
CA GLY A 397 25.96 0.74 34.78
C GLY A 397 26.49 -0.70 34.74
N PRO A 398 26.95 -1.19 33.57
CA PRO A 398 27.49 -2.54 33.46
C PRO A 398 28.85 -2.67 34.15
N HIS A 399 28.97 -3.60 35.09
CA HIS A 399 30.27 -4.04 35.58
C HIS A 399 30.85 -5.14 34.69
N LEU A 400 32.15 -5.03 34.41
CA LEU A 400 32.95 -6.02 33.70
C LEU A 400 32.98 -7.36 34.45
N LEU A 401 32.94 -8.46 33.71
CA LEU A 401 33.75 -9.65 34.01
C LEU A 401 33.91 -10.51 32.74
N GLU A 402 35.16 -10.69 32.30
CA GLU A 402 35.56 -11.64 31.27
C GLU A 402 35.54 -13.08 31.83
N PRO A 403 35.46 -14.08 30.95
CA PRO A 403 36.59 -15.02 30.94
C PRO A 403 37.08 -15.37 29.53
N ALA A 404 38.40 -15.55 29.43
CA ALA A 404 39.14 -15.78 28.20
C ALA A 404 38.71 -17.03 27.41
N MET A 405 38.80 -16.94 26.08
CA MET A 405 38.99 -18.11 25.22
C MET A 405 40.48 -18.34 24.98
N PRO A 406 40.98 -19.59 24.98
CA PRO A 406 42.29 -19.91 24.43
C PRO A 406 42.27 -19.76 22.90
N ARG A 407 43.41 -19.38 22.32
CA ARG A 407 43.70 -19.64 20.90
C ARG A 407 44.23 -21.07 20.78
N ASP A 408 43.90 -21.72 19.68
CA ASP A 408 44.74 -22.75 19.07
C ASP A 408 44.66 -22.63 17.54
N ASP A 409 45.74 -23.01 16.86
CA ASP A 409 45.98 -22.66 15.46
C ASP A 409 45.67 -23.80 14.46
N ASN A 410 45.11 -23.39 13.32
CA ASN A 410 45.46 -23.88 11.97
C ASN A 410 45.58 -25.40 11.70
N VAL A 411 44.51 -26.02 11.19
CA VAL A 411 44.59 -27.29 10.43
C VAL A 411 43.76 -27.22 9.14
N ASN A 412 44.34 -27.66 8.02
CA ASN A 412 43.68 -27.75 6.71
C ASN A 412 42.54 -28.79 6.71
N GLY A 413 41.35 -28.41 6.23
CA GLY A 413 40.16 -29.27 6.19
C GLY A 413 39.35 -29.17 4.89
N ASN A 414 39.92 -29.62 3.76
CA ASN A 414 39.23 -29.63 2.46
C ASN A 414 38.06 -30.64 2.45
N THR A 415 36.83 -30.15 2.59
CA THR A 415 35.63 -31.00 2.71
C THR A 415 34.77 -30.95 1.45
N THR A 416 34.94 -31.96 0.60
CA THR A 416 34.17 -32.18 -0.64
C THR A 416 32.68 -32.41 -0.36
N ILE A 417 31.81 -31.53 -0.87
CA ILE A 417 30.37 -31.82 -0.93
C ILE A 417 30.12 -32.81 -2.08
N LYS A 418 29.76 -34.06 -1.73
CA LYS A 418 29.33 -35.07 -2.71
C LYS A 418 27.95 -34.73 -3.27
N VAL A 419 27.89 -34.46 -4.57
CA VAL A 419 26.63 -34.45 -5.34
C VAL A 419 26.26 -35.91 -5.67
N PRO A 420 25.01 -36.36 -5.46
CA PRO A 420 24.59 -37.69 -5.92
C PRO A 420 24.50 -37.73 -7.45
N PRO A 421 24.95 -38.82 -8.11
CA PRO A 421 24.98 -38.88 -9.57
C PRO A 421 23.58 -39.02 -10.17
N VAL A 422 23.34 -38.31 -11.27
CA VAL A 422 22.19 -38.54 -12.14
C VAL A 422 22.42 -39.85 -12.89
N VAL A 423 21.57 -40.86 -12.67
CA VAL A 423 21.57 -42.08 -13.48
C VAL A 423 20.79 -41.80 -14.75
N ALA A 424 21.51 -41.61 -15.86
CA ALA A 424 20.94 -41.79 -17.17
C ALA A 424 20.79 -43.29 -17.45
N LEU A 425 19.62 -43.70 -17.95
CA LEU A 425 19.45 -45.01 -18.58
C LEU A 425 19.02 -44.76 -20.04
N ALA A 426 19.72 -45.38 -20.98
CA ALA A 426 19.50 -45.17 -22.39
C ALA A 426 18.46 -46.15 -22.95
N GLU A 427 17.84 -45.69 -24.04
CA GLU A 427 17.18 -46.41 -25.13
C GLU A 427 17.31 -47.94 -25.15
N GLN A 428 16.17 -48.61 -25.32
CA GLN A 428 16.11 -49.77 -26.21
C GLN A 428 14.86 -49.71 -27.10
N THR A 429 15.04 -50.17 -28.33
CA THR A 429 14.11 -50.03 -29.45
C THR A 429 12.96 -51.03 -29.42
N ASN A 430 11.84 -50.68 -30.03
CA ASN A 430 11.19 -51.55 -31.02
C ASN A 430 10.28 -50.75 -31.96
N ASP A 431 10.43 -50.99 -33.26
CA ASP A 431 9.47 -50.58 -34.29
C ASP A 431 8.15 -51.38 -34.16
N ILE A 432 7.06 -50.80 -34.67
CA ILE A 432 6.24 -51.38 -35.75
C ILE A 432 5.11 -50.40 -36.14
N GLY A 433 5.08 -50.01 -37.42
CA GLY A 433 3.85 -50.15 -38.22
C GLY A 433 2.81 -49.01 -38.29
N SER A 434 3.09 -48.04 -39.18
CA SER A 434 2.25 -47.73 -40.36
C SER A 434 0.98 -46.85 -40.28
N SER A 435 0.81 -46.05 -41.36
CA SER A 435 -0.45 -45.55 -41.97
C SER A 435 -1.28 -44.46 -41.25
N GLY A 436 -1.52 -43.32 -41.92
CA GLY A 436 -2.46 -42.30 -41.41
C GLY A 436 -2.48 -40.94 -42.12
N THR A 437 -2.79 -40.89 -43.42
CA THR A 437 -2.84 -39.65 -44.24
C THR A 437 -4.13 -39.57 -45.08
N GLU A 438 -4.65 -38.42 -45.52
CA GLU A 438 -4.13 -37.03 -45.43
C GLU A 438 -5.23 -36.00 -44.97
N PRO A 439 -5.54 -34.80 -45.53
CA PRO A 439 -6.30 -33.75 -44.81
C PRO A 439 -7.66 -33.34 -45.45
N MET A 440 -8.16 -32.13 -45.12
CA MET A 440 -9.35 -31.41 -45.63
C MET A 440 -10.70 -31.86 -45.02
N ASP A 441 -11.75 -31.03 -44.92
CA ASP A 441 -12.09 -29.85 -45.74
C ASP A 441 -12.79 -28.69 -44.97
N LEU A 442 -13.11 -27.61 -45.69
CA LEU A 442 -13.77 -26.37 -45.21
C LEU A 442 -15.31 -26.45 -45.24
N SER A 443 -15.96 -25.69 -44.34
CA SER A 443 -17.37 -25.27 -44.39
C SER A 443 -17.60 -24.05 -43.51
#